data_AF-A0A813PRY8-F1
#
_entry.id   AF-A0A813PRY8-F1
#
_cell.length_a   1.000
_cell.length_b   1.000
_cell.length_c   1.000
_cell.angle_alpha   90.00
_cell.angle_beta   90.00
_cell.angle_gamma   90.00
#
_symmetry.space_group_name_H-M   'P 1'
#
loop_
_entity.id
_entity.type
_entity.pdbx_description
1 polymer ?
#
loop_
_entity_poly.entity_id
_entity_poly.type
_entity_poly.pdbx_seq_one_letter_code
_entity_poly.pdbx_strand_id
1 'polypeptide(L)'
;MFTFGVDLDVGSDDDHFHLGMTSYNLLKNIELAGPNKGIFHLDCTYKIIKFNYLLIVFGLTDIERKIFTICFMFSSHEQQKDFDFFFTSLIDLCQKFDINFSPEFLIIDACKAMALSIKKNLIGCASFICE
;
A
#
# COMPACT_ATOMS: atom_id res chain seq x y z
N MET A 1 -3.06 -0.08 17.31
CA MET A 1 -2.32 0.31 16.08
C MET A 1 -0.86 -0.04 16.32
N PHE A 2 -0.16 -0.55 15.31
CA PHE A 2 1.24 -0.97 15.37
C PHE A 2 1.93 -0.63 14.03
N THR A 3 3.26 -0.69 14.02
CA THR A 3 4.09 -0.39 12.85
C THR A 3 4.48 -1.64 12.08
N PHE A 4 4.73 -1.49 10.78
CA PHE A 4 5.25 -2.52 9.88
C PHE A 4 6.12 -1.82 8.81
N GLY A 5 7.02 -2.54 8.13
CA GLY A 5 7.89 -1.94 7.10
C GLY A 5 8.58 -0.67 7.61
N VAL A 6 9.55 -0.84 8.50
CA VAL A 6 10.21 0.28 9.18
C VAL A 6 11.64 0.41 8.69
N ASP A 7 11.92 1.54 8.07
CA ASP A 7 13.26 2.00 7.72
C ASP A 7 13.40 3.47 8.16
N LEU A 8 14.21 3.72 9.19
CA LEU A 8 14.29 5.03 9.85
C LEU A 8 15.56 5.79 9.47
N ASP A 9 15.91 5.71 8.19
CA ASP A 9 17.03 6.45 7.63
C ASP A 9 16.73 7.95 7.45
N VAL A 10 17.72 8.68 6.92
CA VAL A 10 17.69 10.15 6.82
C VAL A 10 16.79 10.68 5.70
N GLY A 11 16.25 9.80 4.84
CA GLY A 11 15.39 10.18 3.72
C GLY A 11 16.15 10.83 2.56
N SER A 12 17.40 10.42 2.32
CA SER A 12 18.20 10.80 1.14
C SER A 12 17.86 9.90 -0.05
N ASP A 13 18.33 10.25 -1.26
CA ASP A 13 18.14 9.40 -2.46
C ASP A 13 18.78 8.01 -2.32
N ASP A 14 19.78 7.88 -1.46
CA ASP A 14 20.47 6.61 -1.17
C ASP A 14 19.86 5.89 0.05
N ASP A 15 19.43 6.64 1.06
CA ASP A 15 18.94 6.15 2.36
C ASP A 15 17.49 6.58 2.60
N HIS A 16 16.54 5.72 2.20
CA HIS A 16 15.12 6.05 2.18
C HIS A 16 14.45 5.87 3.54
N PHE A 17 13.52 6.77 3.86
CA PHE A 17 12.72 6.66 5.08
C PHE A 17 11.38 6.00 4.78
N HIS A 18 11.04 4.93 5.52
CA HIS A 18 9.75 4.24 5.48
C HIS A 18 9.17 3.99 6.87
N LEU A 19 7.89 4.29 7.05
CA LEU A 19 7.18 3.95 8.29
C LEU A 19 5.74 3.52 7.98
N GLY A 20 5.50 2.22 7.95
CA GLY A 20 4.17 1.65 7.82
C GLY A 20 3.42 1.62 9.16
N MET A 21 2.12 1.89 9.12
CA MET A 21 1.21 1.86 10.26
C MET A 21 -0.11 1.15 9.93
N THR A 22 -0.56 0.27 10.80
CA THR A 22 -1.86 -0.41 10.67
C THR A 22 -2.38 -0.90 12.03
N SER A 23 -3.50 -1.62 12.04
CA SER A 23 -3.94 -2.40 13.18
C SER A 23 -4.54 -3.70 12.68
N TYR A 24 -4.67 -4.69 13.57
CA TYR A 24 -5.27 -5.96 13.22
C TYR A 24 -6.69 -5.80 12.63
N ASN A 25 -7.48 -4.85 13.15
CA ASN A 25 -8.82 -4.55 12.63
C ASN A 25 -8.78 -3.96 11.21
N LEU A 26 -7.75 -3.17 10.88
CA LEU A 26 -7.61 -2.61 9.53
C LEU A 26 -7.14 -3.67 8.54
N LEU A 27 -6.18 -4.52 8.93
CA LEU A 27 -5.70 -5.62 8.09
C LEU A 27 -6.81 -6.62 7.75
N LYS A 28 -7.70 -6.92 8.70
CA LYS A 28 -8.87 -7.78 8.47
C LYS A 28 -9.80 -7.28 7.37
N ASN A 29 -9.76 -5.99 7.03
CA ASN A 29 -10.54 -5.49 5.90
C ASN A 29 -10.15 -6.16 4.58
N ILE A 30 -8.94 -6.72 4.44
CA ILE A 30 -8.54 -7.51 3.26
C ILE A 30 -9.51 -8.68 3.02
N GLU A 31 -10.00 -9.31 4.08
CA GLU A 31 -10.91 -10.46 3.99
C GLU A 31 -12.30 -10.06 3.43
N LEU A 32 -12.67 -8.78 3.53
CA LEU A 32 -13.92 -8.25 2.97
C LEU A 32 -13.94 -8.29 1.44
N ALA A 33 -12.77 -8.39 0.78
CA ALA A 33 -12.72 -8.59 -0.66
C ALA A 33 -13.44 -9.89 -1.08
N GLY A 34 -13.41 -10.92 -0.21
CA GLY A 34 -14.13 -12.18 -0.37
C GLY A 34 -13.91 -12.88 -1.73
N PRO A 35 -14.80 -13.80 -2.13
CA PRO A 35 -14.76 -14.42 -3.45
C PRO A 35 -15.18 -13.45 -4.58
N ASN A 36 -15.78 -12.31 -4.22
CA ASN A 36 -16.31 -11.32 -5.15
C ASN A 36 -15.27 -10.27 -5.59
N LYS A 37 -14.01 -10.43 -5.17
CA LYS A 37 -12.84 -9.68 -5.66
C LYS A 37 -13.03 -8.18 -5.51
N GLY A 38 -13.09 -7.71 -4.26
CA GLY A 38 -13.13 -6.28 -3.98
C GLY A 38 -11.96 -5.53 -4.62
N ILE A 39 -12.16 -4.24 -4.87
CA ILE A 39 -11.21 -3.39 -5.61
C ILE A 39 -10.27 -2.73 -4.61
N PHE A 40 -8.98 -2.99 -4.72
CA PHE A 40 -8.00 -2.33 -3.87
C PHE A 40 -7.60 -0.98 -4.46
N HIS A 41 -7.19 -0.06 -3.60
CA HIS A 41 -6.83 1.31 -3.95
C HIS A 41 -5.50 1.66 -3.30
N LEU A 42 -4.61 2.26 -4.07
CA LEU A 42 -3.36 2.84 -3.58
C LEU A 42 -3.32 4.31 -4.02
N ASP A 43 -3.35 5.21 -3.05
CA ASP A 43 -3.35 6.67 -3.25
C ASP A 43 -2.16 7.30 -2.53
N CYS A 44 -1.62 8.36 -3.12
CA CYS A 44 -0.42 9.04 -2.64
C CYS A 44 -0.73 10.50 -2.32
N THR A 45 -0.59 10.91 -1.05
CA THR A 45 -0.81 12.30 -0.64
C THR A 45 0.41 12.93 0.03
N TYR A 46 0.77 14.14 -0.39
CA TYR A 46 1.99 14.86 0.01
C TYR A 46 1.80 15.85 1.16
N LYS A 47 0.55 16.09 1.59
CA LYS A 47 0.19 17.30 2.35
C LYS A 47 0.29 17.18 3.88
N ILE A 48 0.84 16.09 4.42
CA ILE A 48 0.61 15.76 5.84
C ILE A 48 1.75 16.19 6.76
N ILE A 49 2.97 16.42 6.25
CA ILE A 49 4.11 16.82 7.09
C ILE A 49 4.92 18.00 6.54
N LYS A 50 5.58 18.73 7.43
CA LYS A 50 6.44 19.89 7.13
C LYS A 50 7.57 19.59 6.12
N PHE A 51 7.92 18.30 5.96
CA PHE A 51 8.99 17.81 5.09
C PHE A 51 8.50 17.25 3.75
N ASN A 52 7.20 17.38 3.43
CA ASN A 52 6.59 16.89 2.17
C ASN A 52 6.80 15.39 1.89
N TYR A 53 6.97 14.56 2.92
CA TYR A 53 6.99 13.11 2.69
C TYR A 53 5.65 12.62 2.17
N LEU A 54 5.75 11.62 1.31
CA LEU A 54 4.64 10.91 0.73
C LEU A 54 3.93 10.11 1.83
N LEU A 55 2.62 10.28 1.96
CA LEU A 55 1.78 9.32 2.65
C LEU A 55 1.10 8.44 1.61
N ILE A 56 1.47 7.16 1.62
CA ILE A 56 0.80 6.10 0.90
C ILE A 56 -0.40 5.66 1.73
N VAL A 57 -1.59 5.71 1.14
CA VAL A 57 -2.85 5.23 1.72
C VAL A 57 -3.30 4.01 0.93
N PHE A 58 -3.51 2.89 1.64
CA PHE A 58 -3.96 1.65 1.02
C PHE A 58 -5.28 1.19 1.59
N GLY A 59 -6.20 0.82 0.71
CA GLY A 59 -7.55 0.43 1.09
C GLY A 59 -8.25 -0.44 0.05
N LEU A 60 -9.52 -0.71 0.34
CA LEU A 60 -10.41 -1.59 -0.39
C LEU A 60 -11.77 -0.92 -0.53
N THR A 61 -12.39 -1.02 -1.71
CA THR A 61 -13.82 -0.81 -1.88
C THR A 61 -14.53 -2.16 -1.99
N ASP A 62 -15.52 -2.37 -1.14
CA ASP A 62 -16.34 -3.58 -1.15
C ASP A 62 -17.46 -3.53 -2.22
N ILE A 63 -18.24 -4.60 -2.31
CA ILE A 63 -19.38 -4.71 -3.23
C ILE A 63 -20.50 -3.71 -2.93
N GLU A 64 -20.59 -3.21 -1.69
CA GLU A 64 -21.55 -2.19 -1.26
C GLU A 64 -21.03 -0.77 -1.52
N ARG A 65 -19.87 -0.63 -2.17
CA ARG A 65 -19.17 0.64 -2.45
C ARG A 65 -18.72 1.38 -1.18
N LYS A 66 -18.52 0.66 -0.08
CA LYS A 66 -17.90 1.19 1.13
C LYS A 66 -16.39 1.08 1.02
N ILE A 67 -15.71 2.14 1.43
CA ILE A 67 -14.26 2.23 1.43
C ILE A 67 -13.75 1.83 2.82
N PHE A 68 -12.80 0.90 2.85
CA PHE A 68 -12.13 0.42 4.03
C PHE A 68 -10.64 0.64 3.93
N THR A 69 -10.07 1.36 4.89
CA THR A 69 -8.62 1.51 5.00
C THR A 69 -7.99 0.22 5.53
N ILE A 70 -6.84 -0.15 4.97
CA ILE A 70 -6.05 -1.31 5.38
C ILE A 70 -4.77 -0.86 6.09
N CYS A 71 -4.03 0.07 5.50
CA CYS A 71 -2.79 0.57 6.10
C CYS A 71 -2.38 1.93 5.52
N PHE A 72 -1.39 2.51 6.17
CA PHE A 72 -0.72 3.73 5.77
C PHE A 72 0.79 3.49 5.76
N MET A 73 1.53 4.20 4.90
CA MET A 73 2.99 4.23 4.97
C MET A 73 3.51 5.62 4.64
N PHE A 74 4.35 6.16 5.52
CA PHE A 74 5.19 7.30 5.16
C PHE A 74 6.37 6.83 4.33
N SER A 75 6.67 7.56 3.27
CA SER A 75 7.84 7.37 2.41
C SER A 75 8.50 8.71 2.12
N SER A 76 9.83 8.79 2.18
CA SER A 76 10.54 10.01 1.78
C SER A 76 10.46 10.28 0.27
N HIS A 77 10.24 9.24 -0.54
CA HIS A 77 10.27 9.34 -2.00
C HIS A 77 9.08 8.62 -2.68
N GLU A 78 8.87 8.98 -3.96
CA GLU A 78 7.91 8.35 -4.87
C GLU A 78 8.66 7.56 -5.97
N GLN A 79 9.63 6.73 -5.58
CA GLN A 79 10.35 5.87 -6.51
C GLN A 79 9.84 4.44 -6.44
N GLN A 80 10.19 3.61 -7.44
CA GLN A 80 9.74 2.22 -7.49
C GLN A 80 10.18 1.44 -6.23
N LYS A 81 11.38 1.71 -5.71
CA LYS A 81 11.89 1.04 -4.50
C LYS A 81 11.04 1.30 -3.26
N ASP A 82 10.42 2.47 -3.16
CA ASP A 82 9.52 2.83 -2.05
C ASP A 82 8.25 1.99 -2.09
N PHE A 83 7.64 1.88 -3.28
CA PHE A 83 6.47 1.05 -3.48
C PHE A 83 6.79 -0.44 -3.36
N ASP A 84 7.97 -0.86 -3.80
CA ASP A 84 8.45 -2.23 -3.62
C ASP A 84 8.53 -2.57 -2.13
N PHE A 85 9.17 -1.70 -1.35
CA PHE A 85 9.27 -1.84 0.09
C PHE A 85 7.91 -1.86 0.77
N PHE A 86 6.97 -1.02 0.33
CA PHE A 86 5.59 -1.03 0.79
C PHE A 86 4.91 -2.38 0.58
N PHE A 87 4.92 -2.91 -0.66
CA PHE A 87 4.22 -4.16 -0.97
C PHE A 87 4.89 -5.37 -0.32
N THR A 88 6.22 -5.47 -0.33
CA THR A 88 6.91 -6.58 0.34
C THR A 88 6.62 -6.58 1.84
N SER A 89 6.70 -5.41 2.49
CA SER A 89 6.38 -5.26 3.90
C SER A 89 4.93 -5.63 4.24
N LEU A 90 3.98 -5.27 3.37
CA LEU A 90 2.57 -5.62 3.55
C LEU A 90 2.33 -7.12 3.35
N ILE A 91 2.95 -7.73 2.33
CA ILE A 91 2.86 -9.18 2.07
C ILE A 91 3.39 -9.97 3.26
N ASP A 92 4.58 -9.62 3.75
CA ASP A 92 5.21 -10.26 4.92
C ASP A 92 4.32 -10.13 6.17
N LEU A 93 3.70 -8.96 6.33
CA LEU A 93 2.77 -8.70 7.43
C LEU A 93 1.50 -9.56 7.34
N CYS A 94 0.90 -9.64 6.17
CA CYS A 94 -0.28 -10.48 5.92
C CYS A 94 0.04 -11.95 6.18
N GLN A 95 1.20 -12.45 5.70
CA GLN A 95 1.66 -13.81 5.98
C GLN A 95 1.83 -14.06 7.48
N LYS A 96 2.43 -13.11 8.21
CA LYS A 96 2.62 -13.19 9.67
C LYS A 96 1.30 -13.32 10.44
N PHE A 97 0.23 -12.72 9.93
CA PHE A 97 -1.10 -12.76 10.56
C PHE A 97 -2.06 -13.77 9.93
N ASP A 98 -1.57 -14.64 9.04
CA ASP A 98 -2.36 -15.64 8.31
C ASP A 98 -3.53 -15.02 7.50
N ILE A 99 -3.29 -13.84 6.93
CA ILE A 99 -4.24 -13.12 6.08
C ILE A 99 -3.91 -13.41 4.62
N ASN A 100 -4.88 -13.96 3.88
CA ASN A 100 -4.73 -14.21 2.46
C ASN A 100 -4.82 -12.89 1.67
N PHE A 101 -3.66 -12.34 1.30
CA PHE A 101 -3.56 -11.14 0.47
C PHE A 101 -3.20 -11.51 -0.97
N SER A 102 -4.21 -11.53 -1.84
CA SER A 102 -4.08 -11.83 -3.27
C SER A 102 -4.98 -10.89 -4.08
N PRO A 103 -4.60 -9.60 -4.23
CA PRO A 103 -5.41 -8.62 -4.95
C PRO A 103 -5.49 -8.98 -6.45
N GLU A 104 -6.69 -8.90 -7.01
CA GLU A 104 -6.90 -9.07 -8.45
C GLU A 104 -6.99 -7.75 -9.20
N PHE A 105 -7.59 -6.74 -8.56
CA PHE A 105 -7.77 -5.42 -9.12
C PHE A 105 -7.22 -4.37 -8.17
N LEU A 106 -6.37 -3.49 -8.70
CA LEU A 106 -5.83 -2.35 -8.00
C LEU A 106 -6.11 -1.09 -8.80
N ILE A 107 -6.66 -0.06 -8.17
CA ILE A 107 -6.78 1.29 -8.71
C ILE A 107 -5.65 2.13 -8.15
N ILE A 108 -4.95 2.84 -9.02
CA ILE A 108 -3.79 3.65 -8.69
C ILE A 108 -3.82 5.02 -9.36
N ASP A 109 -3.08 5.96 -8.80
CA ASP A 109 -2.72 7.19 -9.51
C ASP A 109 -1.88 6.91 -10.75
N ALA A 110 -1.81 7.90 -11.65
CA ALA A 110 -0.95 7.90 -12.83
C ALA A 110 0.55 8.02 -12.47
N CYS A 111 1.05 7.06 -11.68
CA CYS A 111 2.42 6.96 -11.21
C CYS A 111 3.12 5.74 -11.82
N LYS A 112 4.13 6.01 -12.66
CA LYS A 112 4.91 4.95 -13.33
C LYS A 112 5.65 4.06 -12.33
N ALA A 113 6.22 4.65 -11.28
CA ALA A 113 6.95 3.93 -10.25
C ALA A 113 6.05 2.91 -9.53
N MET A 114 4.83 3.34 -9.19
CA MET A 114 3.81 2.50 -8.57
C MET A 114 3.40 1.34 -9.49
N ALA A 115 3.09 1.63 -10.75
CA ALA A 115 2.70 0.61 -11.73
C ALA A 115 3.79 -0.47 -11.93
N LEU A 116 5.07 -0.06 -11.98
CA LEU A 116 6.19 -1.00 -12.08
C LEU A 116 6.34 -1.87 -10.83
N SER A 117 6.14 -1.28 -9.65
CA SER A 117 6.20 -2.02 -8.40
C SER A 117 5.07 -3.04 -8.26
N ILE A 118 3.84 -2.69 -8.65
CA ILE A 118 2.71 -3.64 -8.67
C ILE A 118 3.00 -4.82 -9.57
N LYS A 119 3.49 -4.56 -10.79
CA LYS A 119 3.85 -5.61 -11.74
C LYS A 119 4.92 -6.57 -11.18
N LYS A 120 5.81 -6.05 -10.33
CA LYS A 120 6.88 -6.84 -9.69
C LYS A 120 6.37 -7.66 -8.50
N ASN A 121 5.57 -7.06 -7.61
CA ASN A 121 5.24 -7.65 -6.31
C ASN A 121 3.87 -8.35 -6.26
N LEU A 122 2.93 -7.98 -7.13
CA LEU A 122 1.57 -8.51 -7.17
C LEU A 122 1.29 -9.23 -8.50
N ILE A 123 1.92 -10.40 -8.67
CA ILE A 123 1.81 -11.19 -9.90
C ILE A 123 0.36 -11.59 -10.15
N GLY A 124 -0.16 -11.24 -11.33
CA GLY A 124 -1.55 -11.54 -11.71
C GLY A 124 -2.57 -10.45 -11.32
N CYS A 125 -2.16 -9.42 -10.59
CA CYS A 125 -3.01 -8.26 -10.30
C CYS A 125 -3.11 -7.34 -11.54
N ALA A 126 -4.33 -7.05 -11.97
CA ALA A 126 -4.59 -6.00 -12.95
C ALA A 126 -4.58 -4.63 -12.25
N SER A 127 -3.82 -3.68 -12.77
CA SER A 127 -3.80 -2.29 -12.30
C SER A 127 -4.54 -1.38 -13.27
N PHE A 128 -5.41 -0.53 -12.74
CA PHE A 128 -6.12 0.52 -13.45
C PHE A 128 -5.61 1.86 -12.97
N ILE A 129 -5.31 2.75 -13.91
CA ILE A 129 -4.80 4.08 -13.62
C ILE A 129 -5.99 5.06 -13.60
N CYS A 130 -6.09 5.86 -12.55
CA CYS A 130 -6.98 7.02 -12.51
C CYS A 130 -6.37 8.15 -13.36
N GLU A 131 -7.13 8.64 -14.35
CA GLU A 131 -6.80 9.80 -15.18
C GLU A 131 -7.33 11.11 -14.57
#